data_AF-A0A2K3K1M7-F1
#
_entry.id   AF-A0A2K3K1M7-F1
#
_cell.length_a   1.000
_cell.length_b   1.000
_cell.length_c   1.000
_cell.angle_alpha   90.00
_cell.angle_beta   90.00
_cell.angle_gamma   90.00
#
_symmetry.space_group_name_H-M   'P 1'
#
loop_
_entity.id
_entity.type
_entity.pdbx_description
1 polymer ?
#
loop_
_entity_poly.entity_id
_entity_poly.type
_entity_poly.pdbx_seq_one_letter_code
_entity_poly.pdbx_strand_id
1 'polypeptide(L)' 'RQFGDIIEMLVMQETTPPEQSLYARLVVRDEAMDDIDQFLEYKLTMKFAINGKHVWARKFVRKFSSPFEVGTSRVFP' A
#
# COMPACT_ATOMS: atom_id res chain seq x y z
N ARG A 1 -5.63 19.29 8.54
CA ARG A 1 -5.38 17.95 7.99
C ARG A 1 -5.18 18.12 6.49
N GLN A 2 -4.01 17.78 5.94
CA GLN A 2 -3.66 18.08 4.54
C GLN A 2 -4.41 17.22 3.52
N PHE A 3 -4.78 15.99 3.88
CA PHE A 3 -5.39 15.00 2.97
C PHE A 3 -6.83 14.63 3.35
N GLY A 4 -7.52 15.41 4.19
CA GLY A 4 -8.90 15.08 4.58
C GLY A 4 -9.03 13.77 5.38
N ASP A 5 -10.11 13.01 5.12
CA ASP A 5 -10.46 11.73 5.74
C ASP A 5 -10.28 10.57 4.74
N ILE A 6 -9.02 10.21 4.49
CA ILE A 6 -8.65 9.19 3.49
C ILE A 6 -8.30 7.82 4.09
N ILE A 7 -8.19 7.76 5.41
CA ILE A 7 -7.79 6.55 6.12
C ILE A 7 -9.04 5.74 6.43
N GLU A 8 -9.12 4.53 5.89
CA GLU A 8 -10.18 3.58 6.23
C GLU A 8 -9.83 2.82 7.51
N MET A 9 -8.58 2.34 7.61
CA MET A 9 -8.13 1.53 8.74
C MET A 9 -6.63 1.69 8.99
N LEU A 10 -6.25 1.75 10.26
CA LEU A 10 -4.86 1.67 10.71
C LEU A 10 -4.70 0.47 11.63
N VAL A 11 -3.81 -0.45 11.26
CA VAL A 11 -3.48 -1.63 12.05
C VAL A 11 -2.01 -1.58 12.42
N MET A 12 -1.69 -1.61 13.71
CA MET A 12 -0.31 -1.68 14.19
C MET A 12 0.02 -3.10 14.63
N GLN A 13 1.30 -3.45 14.63
CA GLN A 13 1.74 -4.71 15.24
C GLN A 13 1.27 -4.76 16.71
N GLU A 14 0.58 -5.83 17.09
CA GLU A 14 0.27 -6.11 18.49
C GLU A 14 1.55 -6.36 19.27
N THR A 15 1.75 -5.63 20.37
CA THR A 15 2.90 -5.77 21.25
C THR A 15 2.46 -5.76 22.71
N THR A 16 3.24 -6.40 23.56
CA THR A 16 3.09 -6.29 25.02
C THR A 16 4.03 -5.22 25.55
N PRO A 17 3.61 -4.39 26.52
CA PRO A 17 4.53 -3.45 27.16
C PRO A 17 5.75 -4.19 27.73
N PRO A 18 6.98 -3.68 27.56
CA PRO A 18 7.34 -2.33 27.07
C PRO A 18 7.66 -2.24 25.55
N GLU A 19 7.32 -3.26 24.75
CA GLU A 19 7.76 -3.35 23.36
C GLU A 19 7.01 -2.37 22.43
N GLN A 20 7.74 -1.76 21.49
CA GLN A 20 7.19 -0.88 20.46
C GLN A 20 6.87 -1.66 19.18
N SER A 21 5.74 -1.34 18.54
CA SER A 21 5.38 -1.87 17.22
C SER A 21 6.44 -1.52 16.18
N LEU A 22 6.90 -2.51 15.42
CA LEU A 22 7.94 -2.34 14.39
C LEU A 22 7.35 -2.00 13.01
N TYR A 23 6.06 -2.25 12.80
CA TYR A 23 5.37 -1.95 11.56
C TYR A 23 3.91 -1.55 11.80
N ALA A 24 3.34 -0.91 10.78
CA ALA A 24 1.92 -0.62 10.69
C ALA A 24 1.42 -0.88 9.26
N ARG A 25 0.15 -1.22 9.14
CA ARG A 25 -0.59 -1.33 7.88
C ARG A 25 -1.66 -0.25 7.85
N LEU A 26 -1.59 0.58 6.83
CA LEU A 26 -2.60 1.59 6.53
C LEU A 26 -3.46 1.10 5.36
N VAL A 27 -4.78 1.14 5.53
CA VAL A 27 -5.75 0.97 4.45
C VAL A 27 -6.32 2.34 4.15
N VAL A 28 -6.21 2.73 2.90
CA VAL A 28 -6.68 4.02 2.38
C VAL A 28 -7.86 3.77 1.45
N ARG A 29 -8.77 4.74 1.40
CA ARG A 29 -9.91 4.70 0.48
C ARG A 29 -9.42 4.87 -0.96
N ASP A 30 -10.20 4.37 -1.91
CA ASP A 30 -9.87 4.41 -3.33
C ASP A 30 -9.70 5.85 -3.83
N GLU A 31 -10.46 6.81 -3.28
CA GLU A 31 -10.36 8.23 -3.64
C GLU A 31 -8.97 8.84 -3.36
N ALA A 32 -8.18 8.22 -2.47
CA ALA A 32 -6.86 8.70 -2.05
C ALA A 32 -5.71 7.95 -2.72
N MET A 33 -5.99 7.04 -3.66
CA MET A 33 -4.94 6.23 -4.28
C MET A 33 -3.92 7.07 -5.03
N ASP A 34 -4.37 8.12 -5.73
CA ASP A 34 -3.51 9.03 -6.47
C ASP A 34 -2.62 9.86 -5.53
N ASP A 35 -3.14 10.29 -4.38
CA ASP A 35 -2.35 10.99 -3.35
C ASP A 35 -1.26 10.08 -2.77
N ILE A 36 -1.57 8.81 -2.51
CA ILE A 36 -0.60 7.82 -2.03
C ILE A 36 0.44 7.49 -3.11
N ASP A 37 0.05 7.41 -4.38
CA ASP A 37 0.99 7.24 -5.47
C ASP A 37 1.93 8.43 -5.59
N GLN A 38 1.41 9.66 -5.52
CA GLN A 38 2.24 10.85 -5.51
C GLN A 38 3.19 10.87 -4.31
N PHE A 39 2.69 10.53 -3.11
CA PHE A 39 3.50 10.46 -1.89
C PHE A 39 4.63 9.43 -1.99
N LEU A 40 4.40 8.32 -2.68
CA LEU A 40 5.40 7.27 -2.92
C LEU A 40 6.21 7.48 -4.20
N GLU A 41 6.13 8.65 -4.85
CA GLU A 41 6.76 8.94 -6.13
C GLU A 41 6.46 7.87 -7.21
N TYR A 42 5.24 7.33 -7.19
CA TYR A 42 4.76 6.24 -8.04
C TYR A 42 5.58 4.94 -7.91
N LYS A 43 6.34 4.77 -6.82
CA LYS A 43 7.10 3.57 -6.50
C LYS A 43 6.30 2.66 -5.57
N LEU A 44 6.42 1.35 -5.79
CA LEU A 44 5.79 0.35 -4.91
C LEU A 44 6.39 0.31 -3.50
N THR A 45 7.66 0.68 -3.37
CA THR A 45 8.41 0.65 -2.11
C THR A 45 9.29 1.89 -2.03
N MET A 46 9.29 2.57 -0.89
CA MET A 46 10.10 3.77 -0.66
C MET A 46 10.68 3.80 0.75
N LYS A 47 11.90 4.33 0.90
CA LYS A 47 12.59 4.49 2.17
C LYS A 47 12.50 5.95 2.62
N PHE A 48 12.02 6.16 3.83
CA PHE A 48 11.95 7.47 4.48
C PHE A 48 12.96 7.57 5.61
N ALA A 49 13.37 8.79 5.91
CA ALA A 49 14.09 9.14 7.13
C ALA A 49 13.17 9.98 8.02
N ILE A 50 12.70 9.44 9.13
CA ILE A 50 11.78 10.10 10.06
C ILE A 50 12.47 10.18 11.41
N ASN A 51 12.75 11.40 11.90
CA ASN A 51 13.47 11.64 13.17
C ASN A 51 14.80 10.86 13.25
N GLY A 52 15.54 10.78 12.14
CA GLY A 52 16.80 10.02 12.05
C GLY A 52 16.64 8.50 11.95
N LYS A 53 15.42 7.96 12.02
CA LYS A 53 15.13 6.53 11.82
C LYS A 53 14.79 6.24 10.36
N HIS A 54 15.22 5.08 9.87
CA HIS A 54 14.88 4.62 8.53
C HIS A 54 13.62 3.76 8.55
N VAL A 55 12.62 4.15 7.76
CA VAL A 55 11.35 3.44 7.63
C VAL A 55 11.12 3.07 6.17
N TRP A 56 10.66 1.86 5.92
CA TRP A 56 10.24 1.43 4.59
C TRP A 56 8.71 1.47 4.52
N ALA A 57 8.18 2.10 3.47
CA ALA A 57 6.77 1.99 3.11
C ALA A 57 6.65 1.13 1.86
N ARG A 58 5.57 0.34 1.78
CA ARG A 58 5.24 -0.49 0.63
C ARG A 58 3.75 -0.38 0.32
N LYS A 59 3.42 -0.03 -0.92
CA LYS A 59 2.05 -0.09 -1.43
C LYS A 59 1.71 -1.53 -1.82
N PHE A 60 0.55 -2.00 -1.38
CA PHE A 60 -0.02 -3.27 -1.80
C PHE A 60 -1.33 -3.00 -2.55
N VAL A 61 -1.39 -3.43 -3.81
CA VAL A 61 -2.61 -3.41 -4.62
C VAL A 61 -3.01 -4.85 -4.85
N ARG A 62 -4.24 -5.21 -4.45
CA ARG A 62 -4.76 -6.56 -4.68
C ARG A 62 -4.91 -6.76 -6.19
N LYS A 63 -4.18 -7.71 -6.76
CA LYS A 63 -4.40 -8.11 -8.15
C LYS A 63 -5.72 -8.87 -8.21
N PHE A 64 -6.72 -8.32 -8.89
CA PHE A 64 -7.88 -9.11 -9.29
C PHE A 64 -7.42 -10.02 -10.44
N SER A 65 -7.37 -11.33 -10.22
CA SER A 65 -7.32 -12.28 -11.32
C SER A 65 -8.67 -12.15 -12.06
N SER A 66 -8.69 -11.43 -13.17
CA SER A 66 -9.83 -11.49 -14.08
C SER A 66 -10.01 -12.95 -14.52
N PRO A 67 -11.19 -13.57 -14.39
CA PRO A 67 -11.43 -14.94 -14.88
C PRO A 67 -11.32 -15.08 -16.41
N PHE A 68 -11.04 -14.00 -17.14
CA PHE A 68 -10.99 -13.94 -18.59
C PHE A 68 -9.57 -14.17 -19.14
N GLU A 69 -9.03 -15.37 -18.91
CA GLU A 69 -8.08 -15.99 -19.85
C GLU A 69 -8.44 -17.47 -20.03
N VAL A 70 -9.67 -17.72 -20.48
CA VAL A 70 -10.04 -18.99 -21.12
C VAL A 70 -10.62 -18.65 -22.48
N GLY A 71 -9.84 -18.88 -23.53
CA GLY A 71 -10.33 -18.92 -24.90
C GLY A 71 -9.91 -17.76 -25.78
N THR A 72 -8.69 -17.78 -26.28
CA THR A 72 -8.49 -17.44 -27.70
C THR A 72 -7.39 -18.32 -28.26
N SER A 73 -7.82 -19.42 -28.90
CA SER A 73 -7.01 -20.22 -29.80
C SER A 73 -6.42 -19.29 -30.86
N ARG A 74 -5.10 -19.11 -30.84
CA ARG A 74 -4.38 -18.54 -31.97
C ARG A 74 -4.19 -19.67 -32.99
N VAL A 75 -5.09 -19.75 -33.96
CA VAL A 75 -4.81 -20.46 -35.20
C VAL A 75 -3.83 -19.57 -35.98
N PHE A 76 -2.58 -20.00 -36.07
CA PHE A 76 -1.58 -19.36 -36.92
C PHE A 76 -1.79 -19.83 -38.37
N PRO A 77 -1.67 -18.94 -39.38
CA PRO A 77 -1.65 -19.32 -40.78
C PRO A 77 -0.36 -20.07 -41.16
#